data_AF-A0A351UH02-F1
#
_entry.id   AF-A0A351UH02-F1
#
_cell.length_a   1.000
_cell.length_b   1.000
_cell.length_c   1.000
_cell.angle_alpha   90.00
_cell.angle_beta   90.00
_cell.angle_gamma   90.00
#
_symmetry.space_group_name_H-M   'P 1'
#
loop_
_entity.id
_entity.type
_entity.pdbx_description
1 polymer ?
#
loop_
_entity_poly.entity_id
_entity_poly.type
_entity_poly.pdbx_seq_one_letter_code
_entity_poly.pdbx_strand_id
1 'polypeptide(L)'
;MKPAVILRLVWLLPLTAAFLLFLPTALIAIFVGFSITHLLLTAGIAYPLYRAWKDTVQAIRGKTELNLKRNLYAAIAAAALVLLLTLAIIPKMLDLVRYSVSGSQKGTLAEIRTALEGYKQAKGAYPAEAAEVEAMVSAPGRKELWDTRLKLYEHRSTKAINAYASAEARDTGNWAYVNDPASPDFGRFYIDCTHTDQYHGLAWSTY
;
A
#
# COMPACT_ATOMS: atom_id res chain seq x y z
N MET A 1 5.12 28.00 -31.43
CA MET A 1 4.49 26.67 -31.59
C MET A 1 2.96 26.87 -31.72
N LYS A 2 2.28 26.21 -32.67
CA LYS A 2 0.83 26.44 -32.90
C LYS A 2 0.00 26.03 -31.65
N PRO A 3 -1.05 26.78 -31.25
CA PRO A 3 -1.85 26.47 -30.04
C PRO A 3 -2.40 25.04 -29.99
N ALA A 4 -2.82 24.50 -31.13
CA ALA A 4 -3.33 23.13 -31.23
C ALA A 4 -2.27 22.06 -30.90
N VAL A 5 -0.98 22.34 -31.11
CA VAL A 5 0.12 21.46 -30.73
C VAL A 5 0.32 21.48 -29.21
N ILE A 6 0.31 22.67 -28.61
CA ILE A 6 0.43 22.83 -27.15
C ILE A 6 -0.70 22.07 -26.45
N LEU A 7 -1.96 22.31 -26.85
CA LEU A 7 -3.12 21.62 -26.28
C LEU A 7 -2.98 20.10 -26.38
N ARG A 8 -2.48 19.58 -27.51
CA ARG A 8 -2.31 18.14 -27.70
C ARG A 8 -1.23 17.55 -26.79
N LEU A 9 -0.11 18.26 -26.61
CA LEU A 9 0.97 17.81 -25.73
C LEU A 9 0.54 17.75 -24.25
N VAL A 10 -0.32 18.67 -23.80
CA VAL A 10 -0.82 18.71 -22.41
C VAL A 10 -1.47 17.39 -21.99
N TRP A 11 -2.24 16.74 -22.86
CA TRP A 11 -2.87 15.45 -22.54
C TRP A 11 -2.07 14.24 -23.05
N LEU A 12 -1.32 14.38 -24.15
CA LEU A 12 -0.61 13.25 -24.76
C LEU A 12 0.59 12.81 -23.91
N LEU A 13 1.32 13.77 -23.31
CA LEU A 13 2.46 13.48 -22.43
C LEU A 13 2.07 12.66 -21.19
N PRO A 14 1.10 13.08 -20.36
CA PRO A 14 0.73 12.32 -19.17
C PRO A 14 0.13 10.95 -19.51
N LEU A 15 -0.67 10.82 -20.58
CA LEU A 15 -1.17 9.52 -21.03
C LEU A 15 -0.02 8.59 -21.47
N THR A 16 0.98 9.13 -22.15
CA THR A 16 2.13 8.34 -22.57
C THR A 16 2.94 7.89 -21.35
N ALA A 17 3.15 8.77 -20.37
CA ALA A 17 3.82 8.42 -19.12
C ALA A 17 3.06 7.32 -18.36
N ALA A 18 1.72 7.45 -18.23
CA ALA A 18 0.88 6.44 -17.60
C ALA A 18 0.95 5.08 -18.33
N PHE A 19 0.92 5.09 -19.67
CA PHE A 19 1.07 3.88 -20.47
C PHE A 19 2.45 3.22 -20.30
N LEU A 20 3.52 4.01 -20.23
CA LEU A 20 4.87 3.49 -19.99
C LEU A 20 5.01 2.87 -18.60
N LEU A 21 4.32 3.40 -17.58
CA LEU A 21 4.27 2.79 -16.25
C LEU A 21 3.47 1.48 -16.23
N PHE A 22 2.49 1.34 -17.12
CA PHE A 22 1.70 0.11 -17.27
C PHE A 22 2.47 -1.00 -18.01
N LEU A 23 3.37 -0.63 -18.93
CA LEU A 23 4.07 -1.57 -19.82
C LEU A 23 4.81 -2.72 -19.10
N PRO A 24 5.56 -2.49 -17.99
CA PRO A 24 6.17 -3.57 -17.22
C PRO A 24 5.15 -4.58 -16.69
N THR A 25 3.98 -4.11 -16.24
CA THR A 25 2.92 -5.01 -15.72
C THR A 25 2.33 -5.88 -16.82
N ALA A 26 2.15 -5.33 -18.03
CA ALA A 26 1.70 -6.08 -19.19
C ALA A 26 2.74 -7.15 -19.62
N LEU A 27 4.03 -6.83 -19.54
CA LEU A 27 5.11 -7.77 -19.83
C LEU A 27 5.14 -8.92 -18.81
N ILE A 28 5.05 -8.61 -17.52
CA ILE A 28 4.98 -9.63 -16.45
C ILE A 28 3.75 -10.53 -16.65
N ALA A 29 2.59 -9.94 -17.00
CA ALA A 29 1.37 -10.70 -17.25
C ALA A 29 1.58 -11.75 -18.37
N ILE A 30 2.27 -11.40 -19.46
CA ILE A 30 2.60 -12.34 -20.54
C ILE A 30 3.44 -13.53 -20.02
N PHE A 31 4.44 -13.27 -19.16
CA PHE A 31 5.29 -14.31 -18.57
C PHE A 31 4.55 -15.22 -17.59
N VAL A 32 3.53 -14.69 -16.89
CA VAL A 32 2.73 -15.43 -15.90
C VAL A 32 1.52 -16.14 -16.56
N GLY A 33 1.44 -16.14 -17.90
CA GLY A 33 0.39 -16.84 -18.64
C GLY A 33 -0.96 -16.13 -18.65
N PHE A 34 -1.00 -14.81 -18.41
CA PHE A 34 -2.23 -14.04 -18.57
C PHE A 34 -2.69 -14.02 -20.04
N SER A 35 -4.00 -14.10 -20.21
CA SER A 35 -4.74 -14.24 -21.46
C SER A 35 -4.42 -13.19 -22.53
N ILE A 36 -4.62 -13.57 -23.80
CA ILE A 36 -4.63 -12.73 -25.02
C ILE A 36 -5.30 -11.35 -24.84
N THR A 37 -6.26 -11.23 -23.93
CA THR A 37 -6.92 -9.99 -23.49
C THR A 37 -5.95 -8.88 -23.09
N HIS A 38 -4.85 -9.18 -22.38
CA HIS A 38 -3.87 -8.17 -21.96
C HIS A 38 -3.04 -7.63 -23.13
N LEU A 39 -2.69 -8.52 -24.08
CA LEU A 39 -2.03 -8.13 -25.32
C LEU A 39 -2.92 -7.23 -26.17
N LEU A 40 -4.20 -7.60 -26.32
CA LEU A 40 -5.19 -6.81 -27.06
C LEU A 40 -5.42 -5.45 -26.42
N LEU A 41 -5.52 -5.38 -25.09
CA LEU A 41 -5.66 -4.12 -24.37
C LEU A 41 -4.43 -3.22 -24.56
N THR A 42 -3.23 -3.78 -24.41
CA THR A 42 -1.98 -3.04 -24.58
C THR A 42 -1.85 -2.51 -26.01
N ALA A 43 -2.12 -3.34 -27.02
CA ALA A 43 -2.11 -2.93 -28.42
C ALA A 43 -3.18 -1.87 -28.71
N GLY A 44 -4.37 -2.03 -28.13
CA GLY A 44 -5.49 -1.10 -28.25
C GLY A 44 -5.20 0.31 -27.71
N ILE A 45 -4.32 0.42 -26.69
CA ILE A 45 -3.86 1.71 -26.16
C ILE A 45 -2.63 2.23 -26.91
N ALA A 46 -1.69 1.34 -27.26
CA ALA A 46 -0.44 1.70 -27.92
C ALA A 46 -0.66 2.33 -29.31
N TYR A 47 -1.54 1.74 -30.13
CA TYR A 47 -1.81 2.21 -31.48
C TYR A 47 -2.34 3.65 -31.56
N PRO A 48 -3.41 4.05 -30.81
CA PRO A 48 -3.89 5.42 -30.84
C PRO A 48 -2.88 6.42 -30.27
N LEU A 49 -2.09 6.04 -29.26
CA LEU A 49 -0.99 6.88 -28.75
C LEU A 49 0.10 7.10 -29.80
N TYR A 50 0.55 6.03 -30.47
CA TYR A 50 1.51 6.11 -31.57
C TYR A 50 1.01 7.03 -32.69
N ARG A 51 -0.24 6.83 -33.13
CA ARG A 51 -0.86 7.67 -34.15
C ARG A 51 -0.93 9.13 -33.69
N ALA A 52 -1.27 9.37 -32.42
CA ALA A 52 -1.35 10.71 -31.88
C ALA A 52 0.01 11.42 -31.84
N TRP A 53 1.07 10.70 -31.47
CA TRP A 53 2.44 11.19 -31.54
C TRP A 53 2.89 11.48 -32.96
N LYS A 54 2.64 10.56 -33.90
CA LYS A 54 2.98 10.73 -35.32
C LYS A 54 2.36 12.01 -35.89
N ASP A 55 1.06 12.22 -35.68
CA ASP A 55 0.36 13.43 -36.12
C ASP A 55 0.93 14.69 -35.46
N THR A 56 1.27 14.63 -34.17
CA THR A 56 1.84 15.76 -33.42
C THR A 56 3.22 16.14 -33.94
N VAL A 57 4.08 15.16 -34.22
CA VAL A 57 5.41 15.39 -34.81
C VAL A 57 5.29 15.97 -36.22
N GLN A 58 4.35 15.49 -37.03
CA GLN A 58 4.10 16.07 -38.36
C GLN A 58 3.62 17.53 -38.28
N ALA A 59 2.76 17.85 -37.30
CA ALA A 59 2.28 19.20 -37.08
C ALA A 59 3.38 20.15 -36.57
N ILE A 60 4.26 19.68 -35.69
CA ILE A 60 5.45 20.43 -35.25
C ILE A 60 6.36 20.76 -36.43
N ARG A 61 6.52 19.81 -37.37
CA ARG A 61 7.29 20.00 -38.61
C ARG A 61 6.56 20.80 -39.69
N GLY A 62 5.37 21.32 -39.40
CA GLY A 62 4.55 22.08 -40.36
C GLY A 62 3.97 21.27 -41.52
N LYS A 63 4.03 19.93 -41.47
CA LYS A 63 3.56 19.05 -42.55
C LYS A 63 2.05 18.81 -42.54
N THR A 64 1.41 19.00 -41.39
CA THR A 64 -0.02 18.79 -41.19
C THR A 64 -0.61 19.86 -40.29
N GLU A 65 -1.88 20.21 -40.52
CA GLU A 65 -2.63 21.08 -39.62
C GLU A 65 -3.49 20.26 -38.66
N LEU A 66 -3.41 20.61 -37.38
CA LEU A 66 -4.19 19.97 -36.33
C LEU A 66 -5.56 20.62 -36.22
N ASN A 67 -6.63 19.84 -36.45
CA ASN A 67 -7.99 20.30 -36.22
C ASN A 67 -8.24 20.51 -34.72
N LEU A 68 -8.48 21.76 -34.32
CA LEU A 68 -8.64 22.15 -32.92
C LEU A 68 -9.85 21.45 -32.26
N LYS A 69 -11.01 21.40 -32.93
CA LYS A 69 -12.23 20.77 -32.40
C LYS A 69 -12.02 19.28 -32.15
N ARG A 70 -11.45 18.56 -33.12
CA ARG A 70 -11.15 17.13 -32.99
C ARG A 70 -10.17 16.86 -31.85
N ASN A 71 -9.13 17.69 -31.70
CA ASN A 71 -8.18 17.55 -30.60
C ASN A 71 -8.80 17.86 -29.24
N LEU A 72 -9.71 18.83 -29.17
CA LEU A 72 -10.44 19.13 -27.95
C LEU A 72 -11.31 17.95 -27.52
N TYR A 73 -12.08 17.35 -28.43
CA TYR A 73 -12.87 16.14 -28.12
C TYR A 73 -12.00 14.96 -27.70
N ALA A 74 -10.86 14.75 -28.37
CA ALA A 74 -9.90 13.72 -27.98
C ALA A 74 -9.32 13.97 -26.57
N ALA A 75 -9.00 15.23 -26.24
CA ALA A 75 -8.52 15.61 -24.92
C ALA A 75 -9.56 15.34 -23.83
N ILE A 76 -10.82 15.72 -24.07
CA ILE A 76 -11.93 15.49 -23.14
C ILE A 76 -12.16 13.99 -22.93
N ALA A 77 -12.21 13.20 -24.02
CA ALA A 77 -12.39 11.76 -23.95
C ALA A 77 -11.25 11.08 -23.17
N ALA A 78 -10.01 11.51 -23.41
CA ALA A 78 -8.86 11.00 -22.67
C ALA A 78 -8.94 11.36 -21.17
N ALA A 79 -9.27 12.62 -20.84
CA ALA A 79 -9.40 13.05 -19.45
C ALA A 79 -10.52 12.29 -18.72
N ALA A 80 -11.67 12.08 -19.39
CA ALA A 80 -12.77 11.30 -18.84
C ALA A 80 -12.37 9.84 -18.60
N LEU A 81 -11.65 9.21 -19.54
CA LEU A 81 -11.15 7.85 -19.37
C LEU A 81 -10.17 7.74 -18.19
N VAL A 82 -9.21 8.66 -18.08
CA VAL A 82 -8.26 8.69 -16.94
C VAL A 82 -9.02 8.84 -15.63
N LEU A 83 -9.98 9.76 -15.55
CA LEU A 83 -10.79 9.97 -14.35
C LEU A 83 -11.53 8.68 -13.94
N LEU A 84 -12.21 8.02 -14.88
CA LEU A 84 -12.93 6.78 -14.62
C LEU A 84 -12.00 5.66 -14.13
N LEU A 85 -10.84 5.51 -14.77
CA LEU A 85 -9.83 4.53 -14.36
C LEU A 85 -9.29 4.83 -12.97
N THR A 86 -8.96 6.10 -12.68
CA THR A 86 -8.49 6.52 -11.36
C THR A 86 -9.52 6.24 -10.28
N LEU A 87 -10.80 6.56 -10.52
CA LEU A 87 -11.89 6.26 -9.58
C LEU A 87 -12.06 4.76 -9.34
N ALA A 88 -11.83 3.92 -10.35
CA ALA A 88 -11.90 2.47 -10.21
C ALA A 88 -10.67 1.85 -9.50
N ILE A 89 -9.48 2.44 -9.68
CA ILE A 89 -8.21 1.90 -9.16
C ILE A 89 -7.96 2.33 -7.72
N ILE A 90 -8.28 3.58 -7.34
CA ILE A 90 -7.98 4.13 -6.01
C ILE A 90 -8.47 3.22 -4.87
N PRO A 91 -9.72 2.72 -4.84
CA PRO A 91 -10.19 1.87 -3.76
C PRO A 91 -9.34 0.61 -3.58
N LYS A 92 -8.97 -0.04 -4.69
CA LYS A 92 -8.13 -1.25 -4.69
C LYS A 92 -6.72 -0.95 -4.20
N MET A 93 -6.17 0.20 -4.55
CA MET A 93 -4.86 0.63 -4.06
C MET A 93 -4.90 0.89 -2.56
N LEU A 94 -5.98 1.48 -2.03
CA LEU A 94 -6.16 1.67 -0.58
C LEU A 94 -6.21 0.32 0.16
N ASP A 95 -6.91 -0.66 -0.40
CA ASP A 95 -6.92 -2.02 0.16
C ASP A 95 -5.54 -2.67 0.07
N LEU A 96 -4.77 -2.47 -1.00
CA LEU A 96 -3.40 -3.00 -1.04
C LEU A 96 -2.51 -2.37 0.04
N VAL A 97 -2.64 -1.06 0.27
CA VAL A 97 -1.88 -0.36 1.30
C VAL A 97 -2.27 -0.82 2.70
N ARG A 98 -3.57 -0.93 3.00
CA ARG A 98 -4.09 -1.50 4.26
C ARG A 98 -3.53 -2.90 4.51
N TYR A 99 -3.53 -3.76 3.47
CA TYR A 99 -2.96 -5.10 3.55
C TYR A 99 -1.47 -5.08 3.88
N SER A 100 -0.71 -4.21 3.21
CA SER A 100 0.73 -4.05 3.44
C SER A 100 1.03 -3.58 4.86
N VAL A 101 0.27 -2.61 5.38
CA VAL A 101 0.46 -2.10 6.75
C VAL A 101 0.10 -3.16 7.79
N SER A 102 -1.05 -3.83 7.65
CA SER A 102 -1.44 -4.95 8.53
C SER A 102 -0.38 -6.06 8.52
N GLY A 103 0.15 -6.42 7.34
CA GLY A 103 1.24 -7.37 7.21
C GLY A 103 2.52 -6.93 7.92
N SER A 104 2.87 -5.64 7.82
CA SER A 104 4.04 -5.10 8.52
C SER A 104 3.89 -5.15 10.04
N GLN A 105 2.69 -4.91 10.59
CA GLN A 105 2.43 -4.97 12.03
C GLN A 105 2.56 -6.41 12.56
N LYS A 106 1.98 -7.37 11.83
CA LYS A 106 2.13 -8.80 12.13
C LYS A 106 3.58 -9.25 12.06
N GLY A 107 4.34 -8.74 11.09
CA GLY A 107 5.79 -8.95 11.00
C GLY A 107 6.52 -8.48 12.25
N THR A 108 6.31 -7.22 12.66
CA THR A 108 6.91 -6.67 13.89
C THR A 108 6.50 -7.45 15.14
N LEU A 109 5.23 -7.87 15.24
CA LEU A 109 4.74 -8.73 16.33
C LEU A 109 5.51 -10.04 16.40
N ALA A 110 5.69 -10.73 15.26
CA ALA A 110 6.43 -11.98 15.19
C ALA A 110 7.92 -11.80 15.55
N GLU A 111 8.53 -10.70 15.12
CA GLU A 111 9.92 -10.40 15.45
C GLU A 111 10.12 -10.13 16.96
N ILE A 112 9.18 -9.44 17.62
CA ILE A 112 9.23 -9.20 19.07
C ILE A 112 9.04 -10.50 19.84
N ARG A 113 8.09 -11.35 19.42
CA ARG A 113 7.90 -12.68 20.03
C ARG A 113 9.15 -13.54 19.89
N THR A 114 9.79 -13.53 18.73
CA THR A 114 11.07 -14.22 18.53
C THR A 114 12.15 -13.71 19.49
N ALA A 115 12.21 -12.38 19.71
CA ALA A 115 13.13 -11.79 20.67
C ALA A 115 12.83 -12.21 22.12
N LEU A 116 11.56 -12.29 22.51
CA LEU A 116 11.13 -12.76 23.83
C LEU A 116 11.49 -14.24 24.05
N GLU A 117 11.30 -15.09 23.04
CA GLU A 117 11.74 -16.49 23.09
C GLU A 117 13.26 -16.61 23.25
N GLY A 118 14.03 -15.81 22.49
CA GLY A 118 15.48 -15.74 22.65
C GLY A 118 15.91 -15.28 24.04
N TYR A 119 15.22 -14.28 24.61
CA TYR A 119 15.45 -13.83 25.98
C TYR A 119 15.20 -14.97 26.97
N LYS A 120 14.08 -15.68 26.87
CA LYS A 120 13.74 -16.81 27.73
C LYS A 120 14.77 -17.93 27.63
N GLN A 121 15.24 -18.25 26.43
CA GLN A 121 16.31 -19.25 26.25
C GLN A 121 17.61 -18.85 26.94
N ALA A 122 17.95 -17.56 26.93
CA ALA A 122 19.18 -17.05 27.54
C ALA A 122 19.10 -16.87 29.07
N LYS A 123 17.92 -16.51 29.59
CA LYS A 123 17.71 -16.13 31.00
C LYS A 123 16.91 -17.14 31.81
N GLY A 124 16.32 -18.14 31.16
CA GLY A 124 15.51 -19.20 31.78
C GLY A 124 14.03 -18.83 31.96
N ALA A 125 13.65 -17.56 31.85
CA ALA A 125 12.28 -17.08 31.98
C ALA A 125 12.05 -15.84 31.10
N TYR A 126 10.78 -15.52 30.82
CA TYR A 126 10.44 -14.25 30.17
C TYR A 126 10.66 -13.05 31.13
N PRO A 127 10.79 -11.82 30.61
CA PRO A 127 10.90 -10.61 31.43
C PRO A 127 9.68 -10.40 32.34
N ALA A 128 9.88 -10.19 33.64
CA ALA A 128 8.81 -9.74 34.53
C ALA A 128 8.63 -8.20 34.47
N GLU A 129 9.70 -7.49 34.15
CA GLU A 129 9.73 -6.04 34.12
C GLU A 129 9.38 -5.51 32.72
N ALA A 130 8.37 -4.64 32.64
CA ALA A 130 7.90 -4.06 31.38
C ALA A 130 9.01 -3.29 30.63
N ALA A 131 9.93 -2.67 31.36
CA ALA A 131 11.04 -1.89 30.80
C ALA A 131 11.98 -2.75 29.93
N GLU A 132 12.16 -4.03 30.24
CA GLU A 132 12.98 -4.94 29.44
C GLU A 132 12.30 -5.24 28.08
N VAL A 133 10.98 -5.38 28.07
CA VAL A 133 10.21 -5.56 26.84
C VAL A 133 10.16 -4.26 26.03
N GLU A 134 10.06 -3.11 26.71
CA GLU A 134 10.09 -1.79 26.09
C GLU A 134 11.38 -1.55 25.30
N ALA A 135 12.52 -2.01 25.82
CA ALA A 135 13.78 -1.97 25.09
C ALA A 135 13.75 -2.80 23.78
N MET A 136 13.03 -3.92 23.75
CA MET A 136 12.88 -4.77 22.55
C MET A 136 11.97 -4.16 21.49
N VAL A 137 10.89 -3.48 21.92
CA VAL A 137 9.94 -2.79 21.04
C VAL A 137 10.51 -1.47 20.53
N SER A 138 11.29 -0.78 21.35
CA SER A 138 11.93 0.49 21.01
C SER A 138 13.27 0.33 20.29
N ALA A 139 13.71 -0.89 20.03
CA ALA A 139 14.96 -1.17 19.33
C ALA A 139 15.04 -0.45 17.97
N PRO A 140 16.24 -0.01 17.53
CA PRO A 140 16.42 0.64 16.24
C PRO A 140 15.86 -0.21 15.09
N GLY A 141 15.12 0.43 14.17
CA GLY A 141 14.47 -0.25 13.04
C GLY A 141 13.08 -0.81 13.33
N ARG A 142 12.63 -0.84 14.59
CA ARG A 142 11.24 -1.20 14.91
C ARG A 142 10.27 -0.10 14.46
N LYS A 143 9.25 -0.51 13.71
CA LYS A 143 8.17 0.37 13.27
C LYS A 143 7.20 0.65 14.41
N GLU A 144 6.53 1.79 14.33
CA GLU A 144 5.42 2.09 15.23
C GLU A 144 4.24 1.17 14.92
N LEU A 145 3.47 0.84 15.96
CA LEU A 145 2.18 0.20 15.84
C LEU A 145 1.19 1.24 15.31
N TRP A 146 0.45 0.89 14.26
CA TRP A 146 -0.44 1.75 13.46
C TRP A 146 0.27 2.77 12.57
N ASP A 147 0.08 2.68 11.25
CA ASP A 147 0.49 3.74 10.33
C ASP A 147 -0.60 4.81 10.23
N THR A 148 -0.33 6.01 10.73
CA THR A 148 -1.29 7.12 10.71
C THR A 148 -1.28 7.94 9.43
N ARG A 149 -0.34 7.72 8.49
CA ARG A 149 -0.21 8.56 7.28
C ARG A 149 -1.48 8.58 6.44
N LEU A 150 -2.22 7.49 6.46
CA LEU A 150 -3.47 7.33 5.72
C LEU A 150 -4.71 7.26 6.62
N LYS A 151 -4.56 7.48 7.94
CA LYS A 151 -5.65 7.39 8.94
C LYS A 151 -6.50 6.12 8.77
N LEU A 152 -5.82 4.99 8.56
CA LEU A 152 -6.47 3.71 8.24
C LEU A 152 -6.98 2.95 9.47
N TYR A 153 -6.53 3.36 10.66
CA TYR A 153 -6.81 2.72 11.93
C TYR A 153 -7.37 3.75 12.92
N GLU A 154 -8.15 3.27 13.88
CA GLU A 154 -8.81 4.10 14.90
C GLU A 154 -7.82 4.63 15.94
N HIS A 155 -6.72 3.92 16.15
CA HIS A 155 -5.67 4.26 17.11
C HIS A 155 -4.57 5.12 16.49
N ARG A 156 -3.90 5.90 17.33
CA ARG A 156 -2.74 6.70 16.95
C ARG A 156 -1.49 5.82 16.87
N SER A 157 -0.53 6.24 16.07
CA SER A 157 0.78 5.61 15.98
C SER A 157 1.45 5.59 17.36
N THR A 158 1.99 4.44 17.77
CA THR A 158 2.57 4.26 19.11
C THR A 158 3.65 3.18 19.14
N LYS A 159 4.58 3.29 20.08
CA LYS A 159 5.49 2.20 20.48
C LYS A 159 5.26 1.77 21.93
N ALA A 160 4.28 2.37 22.61
CA ALA A 160 4.01 2.11 24.00
C ALA A 160 3.61 0.65 24.21
N ILE A 161 3.98 0.13 25.38
CA ILE A 161 3.62 -1.19 25.85
C ILE A 161 2.81 -1.03 27.12
N ASN A 162 1.70 -1.75 27.19
CA ASN A 162 0.96 -1.95 28.43
C ASN A 162 1.30 -3.32 29.00
N ALA A 163 1.71 -3.35 30.26
CA ALA A 163 1.95 -4.57 30.99
C ALA A 163 0.67 -4.99 31.73
N TYR A 164 0.30 -6.26 31.59
CA TYR A 164 -0.94 -6.81 32.15
C TYR A 164 -0.67 -8.08 32.96
N ALA A 165 -1.52 -8.34 33.95
CA ALA A 165 -1.51 -9.59 34.71
C ALA A 165 -2.10 -10.78 33.92
N SER A 166 -2.95 -10.51 32.93
CA SER A 166 -3.62 -11.52 32.10
C SER A 166 -3.77 -11.05 30.66
N ALA A 167 -4.01 -12.00 29.75
CA ALA A 167 -4.27 -11.68 28.36
C ALA A 167 -5.72 -11.21 28.16
N GLU A 168 -5.92 -9.89 28.21
CA GLU A 168 -7.22 -9.25 28.01
C GLU A 168 -7.05 -8.00 27.15
N ALA A 169 -7.82 -7.93 26.06
CA ALA A 169 -7.86 -6.73 25.24
C ALA A 169 -8.72 -5.64 25.90
N ARG A 170 -8.15 -4.44 26.00
CA ARG A 170 -8.69 -3.22 26.61
C ARG A 170 -8.82 -2.07 25.61
N ASP A 171 -8.59 -2.33 24.32
CA ASP A 171 -8.74 -1.37 23.23
C ASP A 171 -7.89 -0.10 23.38
N THR A 172 -6.71 -0.23 24.00
CA THR A 172 -5.81 0.92 24.12
C THR A 172 -5.12 1.26 22.80
N GLY A 173 -5.03 0.29 21.89
CA GLY A 173 -4.24 0.40 20.67
C GLY A 173 -2.73 0.35 20.91
N ASN A 174 -2.27 -0.04 22.09
CA ASN A 174 -0.85 -0.23 22.36
C ASN A 174 -0.42 -1.67 22.10
N TRP A 175 0.89 -1.92 22.18
CA TRP A 175 1.35 -3.28 22.41
C TRP A 175 0.95 -3.72 23.82
N ALA A 176 0.66 -5.01 23.98
CA ALA A 176 0.36 -5.60 25.27
C ALA A 176 1.30 -6.75 25.57
N TYR A 177 1.67 -6.86 26.83
CA TYR A 177 2.52 -7.91 27.33
C TYR A 177 2.01 -8.44 28.67
N VAL A 178 1.90 -9.76 28.79
CA VAL A 178 1.55 -10.39 30.06
C VAL A 178 2.82 -10.63 30.87
N ASN A 179 3.03 -9.81 31.90
CA ASN A 179 4.27 -9.77 32.67
C ASN A 179 4.15 -10.39 34.09
N ASP A 180 2.98 -10.93 34.44
CA ASP A 180 2.76 -11.63 35.71
C ASP A 180 3.23 -13.09 35.60
N PRO A 181 4.30 -13.50 36.32
CA PRO A 181 4.82 -14.87 36.28
C PRO A 181 3.85 -15.92 36.81
N ALA A 182 2.82 -15.54 37.58
CA ALA A 182 1.78 -16.45 38.06
C ALA A 182 0.71 -16.73 36.98
N SER A 183 0.68 -15.94 35.92
CA SER A 183 -0.31 -16.04 34.85
C SER A 183 0.00 -17.21 33.92
N PRO A 184 -1.01 -18.00 33.49
CA PRO A 184 -0.80 -19.01 32.45
C PRO A 184 -0.42 -18.40 31.10
N ASP A 185 -0.72 -17.11 30.89
CA ASP A 185 -0.34 -16.36 29.69
C ASP A 185 1.02 -15.65 29.83
N PHE A 186 1.80 -15.88 30.89
CA PHE A 186 3.07 -15.18 31.11
C PHE A 186 3.99 -15.26 29.89
N GLY A 187 4.46 -14.11 29.42
CA GLY A 187 5.26 -14.00 28.20
C GLY A 187 4.46 -13.72 26.92
N ARG A 188 3.13 -13.74 26.98
CA ARG A 188 2.30 -13.44 25.81
C ARG A 188 2.42 -11.97 25.43
N PHE A 189 2.78 -11.74 24.18
CA PHE A 189 2.88 -10.40 23.58
C PHE A 189 1.88 -10.30 22.43
N TYR A 190 1.04 -9.26 22.41
CA TYR A 190 -0.07 -9.12 21.46
C TYR A 190 -0.41 -7.64 21.21
N ILE A 191 -1.35 -7.39 20.31
CA ILE A 191 -1.86 -6.04 20.03
C ILE A 191 -3.12 -5.81 20.87
N ASP A 192 -3.14 -4.75 21.66
CA ASP A 192 -4.27 -4.42 22.53
C ASP A 192 -5.42 -3.75 21.76
N CYS A 193 -6.14 -4.54 20.97
CA CYS A 193 -7.24 -4.06 20.15
C CYS A 193 -8.23 -5.20 19.83
N THR A 194 -9.51 -4.96 20.07
CA THR A 194 -10.64 -5.86 19.82
C THR A 194 -11.19 -5.70 18.40
N HIS A 195 -10.85 -4.60 17.71
CA HIS A 195 -11.21 -4.41 16.31
C HIS A 195 -10.64 -5.53 15.43
N THR A 196 -11.38 -5.87 14.38
CA THR A 196 -11.00 -6.93 13.46
C THR A 196 -10.00 -6.45 12.42
N ASP A 197 -9.00 -7.27 12.11
CA ASP A 197 -8.22 -7.13 10.88
C ASP A 197 -9.15 -7.28 9.67
N GLN A 198 -9.16 -6.24 8.83
CA GLN A 198 -10.07 -6.11 7.68
C GLN A 198 -9.97 -7.27 6.68
N TYR A 199 -8.87 -8.02 6.67
CA TYR A 199 -8.65 -9.13 5.73
C TYR A 199 -9.08 -10.50 6.24
N HIS A 200 -8.95 -10.74 7.54
CA HIS A 200 -9.16 -12.08 8.12
C HIS A 200 -10.38 -12.12 9.04
N GLY A 201 -10.93 -10.96 9.43
CA GLY A 201 -12.04 -10.87 10.37
C GLY A 201 -11.68 -11.25 11.80
N LEU A 202 -10.39 -11.44 12.10
CA LEU A 202 -9.89 -11.79 13.43
C LEU A 202 -9.59 -10.53 14.23
N ALA A 203 -9.95 -10.51 15.51
CA ALA A 203 -9.58 -9.40 16.40
C ALA A 203 -8.06 -9.29 16.52
N TRP A 204 -7.53 -8.06 16.53
CA TRP A 204 -6.09 -7.81 16.58
C TRP A 204 -5.39 -8.47 17.78
N SER A 205 -6.10 -8.58 18.92
CA SER A 205 -5.64 -9.24 20.14
C SER A 205 -5.51 -10.76 20.06
N THR A 206 -6.05 -11.38 19.01
CA THR A 206 -5.97 -12.84 18.79
C THR A 206 -4.74 -13.26 18.00
N TYR A 207 -4.09 -12.32 17.31
CA TYR A 207 -2.81 -12.57 16.65
C TYR A 207 -1.71 -12.71 17.68
#